data_AF-A0A7K3Z568-F1
#
_entry.id   AF-A0A7K3Z568-F1
#
_cell.length_a   1.000
_cell.length_b   1.000
_cell.length_c   1.000
_cell.angle_alpha   90.00
_cell.angle_beta   90.00
_cell.angle_gamma   90.00
#
_symmetry.space_group_name_H-M   'P 1'
#
loop_
_entity.id
_entity.type
_entity.pdbx_description
1 polymer ?
#
loop_
_entity_poly.entity_id
_entity_poly.type
_entity_poly.pdbx_seq_one_letter_code
_entity_poly.pdbx_strand_id
1 'polypeptide(L)'
;MSKFRVIGKIATGLTGVSIIFAIIAVVLEYNYYTLVNAYAATEYAISYSLPRMLPYLFVAIVSLIVAVISRSAVKDKKEEEKKTKEPDY
;
A
#
# COMPACT_ATOMS: atom_id res chain seq x y z
N MET A 1 -3.21 23.53 -1.66
CA MET A 1 -3.47 22.27 -0.92
C MET A 1 -2.36 22.07 0.12
N SER A 2 -2.69 21.63 1.34
CA SER A 2 -1.67 21.25 2.34
C SER A 2 -0.72 20.18 1.77
N LYS A 3 0.59 20.35 1.94
CA LYS A 3 1.62 19.40 1.47
C LYS A 3 1.35 17.98 1.97
N PHE A 4 0.90 17.84 3.22
CA PHE A 4 0.51 16.56 3.83
C PHE A 4 -0.69 15.90 3.12
N ARG A 5 -1.66 16.67 2.65
CA ARG A 5 -2.80 16.14 1.90
C ARG A 5 -2.37 15.56 0.54
N VAL A 6 -1.37 16.16 -0.10
CA VAL A 6 -0.81 15.65 -1.37
C VAL A 6 -0.01 14.37 -1.12
N ILE A 7 0.87 14.36 -0.10
CA ILE A 7 1.65 13.18 0.30
C ILE A 7 0.73 12.00 0.61
N GLY A 8 -0.33 12.21 1.41
CA GLY A 8 -1.27 11.15 1.75
C GLY A 8 -2.04 10.59 0.55
N LYS A 9 -2.34 11.41 -0.47
CA LYS A 9 -2.96 10.96 -1.73
C LYS A 9 -2.01 10.10 -2.55
N ILE A 10 -0.77 10.56 -2.72
CA ILE A 10 0.27 9.82 -3.46
C ILE A 10 0.53 8.48 -2.77
N ALA A 11 0.66 8.48 -1.44
CA ALA A 11 0.85 7.27 -0.64
C ALA A 11 -0.32 6.28 -0.80
N THR A 12 -1.57 6.76 -0.77
CA THR A 12 -2.75 5.91 -1.03
C THR A 12 -2.70 5.31 -2.44
N GLY A 13 -2.31 6.10 -3.45
CA GLY A 13 -2.15 5.62 -4.83
C GLY A 13 -1.06 4.56 -4.95
N LEU A 14 0.09 4.77 -4.31
CA LEU A 14 1.20 3.82 -4.27
C LEU A 14 0.82 2.51 -3.61
N THR A 15 0.02 2.53 -2.53
CA THR A 15 -0.52 1.31 -1.94
C THR A 15 -1.33 0.51 -2.96
N GLY A 16 -2.25 1.17 -3.67
CA GLY A 16 -3.08 0.50 -4.69
C GLY A 16 -2.24 -0.10 -5.82
N VAL A 17 -1.29 0.68 -6.35
CA VAL A 17 -0.37 0.21 -7.41
C VAL A 17 0.45 -0.99 -6.93
N SER A 18 0.98 -0.94 -5.71
CA SER A 18 1.80 -2.02 -5.15
C SER A 18 1.00 -3.32 -4.98
N ILE A 19 -0.27 -3.24 -4.58
CA ILE A 19 -1.15 -4.41 -4.49
C ILE A 19 -1.39 -5.01 -5.88
N ILE A 20 -1.60 -4.18 -6.90
CA ILE A 20 -1.77 -4.66 -8.28
C ILE A 20 -0.51 -5.42 -8.74
N PHE A 21 0.68 -4.87 -8.50
CA PHE A 21 1.93 -5.56 -8.82
C PHE A 21 2.11 -6.86 -8.03
N ALA A 22 1.70 -6.91 -6.77
CA ALA A 22 1.71 -8.14 -5.97
C ALA A 22 0.82 -9.23 -6.61
N ILE A 23 -0.37 -8.87 -7.08
CA ILE A 23 -1.29 -9.80 -7.77
C ILE A 23 -0.67 -10.28 -9.09
N ILE A 24 -0.13 -9.37 -9.90
CA ILE A 24 0.52 -9.70 -11.17
C ILE A 24 1.69 -10.68 -10.93
N ALA A 25 2.50 -10.45 -9.89
CA ALA A 25 3.60 -11.34 -9.54
C ALA A 25 3.12 -12.77 -9.25
N VAL A 26 2.05 -12.92 -8.45
CA VAL A 26 1.45 -14.23 -8.16
C VAL A 26 0.94 -14.92 -9.42
N VAL A 27 0.24 -14.19 -10.28
CA VAL A 27 -0.32 -14.75 -11.52
C VAL A 27 0.78 -15.20 -12.45
N LEU A 28 1.82 -14.39 -12.66
CA LEU A 28 2.96 -14.75 -13.51
C LEU A 28 3.67 -15.98 -12.98
N GLU A 29 3.86 -16.05 -11.67
CA GLU A 29 4.52 -17.18 -11.02
C GLU A 29 3.71 -18.46 -11.12
N TYR A 30 2.41 -18.39 -10.86
CA TYR A 30 1.50 -19.52 -11.04
C TYR A 30 1.57 -20.05 -12.47
N ASN A 31 1.47 -19.18 -13.47
CA ASN A 31 1.58 -19.56 -14.87
C ASN A 31 2.94 -20.18 -15.21
N TYR A 32 4.03 -19.61 -14.69
CA TYR A 32 5.37 -20.16 -14.85
C TYR A 32 5.47 -21.59 -14.27
N TYR A 33 4.91 -21.82 -13.08
CA TYR A 33 4.88 -23.15 -12.47
C TYR A 33 4.05 -24.14 -13.28
N THR A 34 2.85 -23.75 -13.73
CA THR A 34 2.00 -24.61 -14.55
C THR A 34 2.67 -24.98 -15.89
N LEU A 35 3.42 -24.05 -16.50
CA LEU A 35 4.10 -24.28 -17.77
C LEU A 35 5.39 -25.10 -17.63
N VAL A 36 6.22 -24.80 -16.63
CA VAL A 36 7.58 -25.36 -16.52
C VAL A 36 7.62 -26.61 -15.64
N ASN A 37 6.71 -26.72 -14.67
CA ASN A 37 6.68 -27.81 -13.70
C ASN A 37 5.25 -28.33 -13.52
N ALA A 38 4.69 -28.94 -14.58
CA ALA A 38 3.33 -29.50 -14.58
C ALA A 38 3.05 -30.53 -13.44
N TYR A 39 4.08 -30.99 -12.73
CA TYR A 39 4.01 -31.94 -11.61
C TYR A 39 4.54 -31.38 -10.26
N ALA A 40 4.94 -30.10 -10.18
CA ALA A 40 5.34 -29.53 -8.90
C ALA A 40 4.11 -29.41 -7.99
N ALA A 41 4.18 -30.04 -6.81
CA ALA A 41 3.11 -29.97 -5.82
C ALA A 41 2.74 -28.50 -5.55
N THR A 42 1.43 -28.22 -5.48
CA THR A 42 0.87 -26.88 -5.21
C THR A 42 1.46 -26.23 -3.95
N GLU A 43 1.96 -27.06 -3.02
CA GLU A 43 2.68 -26.66 -1.81
C GLU A 43 3.95 -25.84 -2.07
N TYR A 44 4.63 -26.06 -3.21
CA TYR A 44 5.78 -25.25 -3.60
C TYR A 44 5.37 -23.88 -4.17
N ALA A 45 4.21 -23.78 -4.81
CA ALA A 45 3.78 -22.52 -5.45
C ALA A 45 3.70 -21.36 -4.44
N ILE A 46 3.23 -21.63 -3.22
CA ILE A 46 3.17 -20.62 -2.13
C ILE A 46 4.58 -20.23 -1.67
N SER A 47 5.45 -21.21 -1.45
CA SER A 47 6.83 -21.00 -0.99
C SER A 47 7.68 -20.17 -1.95
N TYR A 48 7.39 -20.24 -3.25
CA TYR A 48 8.10 -19.46 -4.28
C TYR A 48 7.46 -18.10 -4.59
N SER A 49 6.12 -18.01 -4.51
CA SER A 49 5.40 -16.75 -4.73
C SER A 49 5.54 -15.76 -3.58
N LEU A 50 5.55 -16.22 -2.33
CA LEU A 50 5.61 -15.34 -1.15
C LEU A 50 6.86 -14.42 -1.14
N PRO A 51 8.09 -14.92 -1.40
CA PRO A 51 9.29 -14.09 -1.51
C PRO A 51 9.22 -13.04 -2.63
N ARG A 52 8.55 -13.35 -3.75
CA ARG A 52 8.41 -12.42 -4.88
C ARG A 52 7.30 -11.39 -4.66
N MET A 53 6.31 -11.68 -3.83
CA MET A 53 5.30 -10.70 -3.38
C MET A 53 5.83 -9.73 -2.33
N LEU A 54 6.77 -10.18 -1.50
CA LEU A 54 7.30 -9.47 -0.33
C LEU A 54 7.71 -8.01 -0.60
N PRO A 55 8.44 -7.67 -1.68
CA PRO A 55 8.79 -6.29 -1.99
C PRO A 55 7.56 -5.40 -2.23
N TYR A 56 6.56 -5.91 -2.95
CA TYR A 56 5.34 -5.17 -3.25
C TYR A 56 4.47 -4.99 -2.01
N LEU A 57 4.36 -6.03 -1.19
CA LEU A 57 3.66 -5.97 0.10
C LEU A 57 4.33 -4.99 1.05
N PHE A 58 5.67 -4.98 1.10
CA PHE A 58 6.43 -4.03 1.91
C PHE A 58 6.16 -2.58 1.48
N VAL A 59 6.22 -2.28 0.18
CA VAL A 59 5.91 -0.93 -0.33
C VAL A 59 4.45 -0.57 -0.05
N ALA A 60 3.52 -1.51 -0.17
CA ALA A 60 2.11 -1.28 0.14
C ALA A 60 1.90 -0.90 1.62
N ILE A 61 2.55 -1.63 2.54
CA ILE A 61 2.48 -1.38 3.99
C ILE A 61 3.09 -0.02 4.34
N VAL A 62 4.31 0.26 3.86
CA VAL A 62 4.99 1.54 4.13
C VAL A 62 4.16 2.71 3.58
N SER A 63 3.64 2.57 2.36
CA SER A 63 2.78 3.59 1.74
C SER A 63 1.49 3.80 2.54
N LEU A 64 0.90 2.73 3.08
CA LEU A 64 -0.30 2.82 3.92
C LEU A 64 0.00 3.57 5.22
N ILE A 65 1.12 3.27 5.88
CA ILE A 65 1.57 3.97 7.10
C ILE A 65 1.71 5.47 6.82
N VAL A 66 2.40 5.84 5.73
CA VAL A 66 2.56 7.25 5.33
C VAL A 66 1.20 7.91 5.05
N ALA A 67 0.27 7.20 4.41
CA ALA A 67 -1.08 7.70 4.16
C ALA A 67 -1.86 7.97 5.45
N VAL A 68 -1.75 7.09 6.45
CA VAL A 68 -2.39 7.23 7.76
C VAL A 68 -1.82 8.43 8.51
N ILE A 69 -0.49 8.52 8.65
CA ILE A 69 0.18 9.64 9.33
C ILE A 69 -0.16 10.97 8.66
N SER A 70 -0.13 11.01 7.33
CA SER A 70 -0.47 12.21 6.56
C SER A 70 -1.92 12.65 6.77
N ARG A 71 -2.87 11.70 6.94
CA ARG A 71 -4.26 12.02 7.24
C ARG A 71 -4.42 12.56 8.66
N SER A 72 -3.74 11.98 9.65
CA SER A 72 -3.75 12.48 11.03
C SER A 72 -3.21 13.91 11.10
N ALA A 73 -2.04 14.17 10.50
CA ALA A 73 -1.45 15.52 10.47
C ALA A 73 -2.34 16.57 9.77
N VAL A 74 -3.17 16.17 8.80
CA VAL A 74 -4.16 17.08 8.17
C VAL A 74 -5.38 17.31 9.06
N LYS A 75 -5.79 16.32 9.87
CA LYS A 75 -6.88 16.48 10.83
C LYS A 75 -6.45 17.40 11.97
N ASP A 76 -5.27 17.18 12.54
CA ASP A 76 -4.75 17.97 13.67
C ASP A 76 -4.65 19.45 13.29
N LYS A 77 -4.08 19.76 12.11
CA LYS A 77 -4.02 21.12 11.58
C LYS A 77 -5.40 21.76 11.37
N LYS A 78 -6.40 20.98 10.98
CA LYS A 78 -7.77 21.48 10.80
C LYS A 78 -8.47 21.75 12.13
N GLU A 79 -8.19 20.95 13.16
CA GLU A 79 -8.74 21.15 14.50
C GLU A 79 -8.10 22.36 15.20
N GLU A 80 -6.79 22.56 15.05
CA GLU A 80 -6.10 23.78 15.48
C GLU A 80 -6.67 25.02 14.78
N GLU A 81 -6.80 25.00 13.44
CA GLU A 81 -7.39 26.12 12.69
C GLU A 81 -8.86 26.42 13.08
N LYS A 82 -9.60 25.43 13.59
CA LYS A 82 -10.97 25.60 14.07
C LYS A 82 -11.00 26.28 15.44
N LYS A 83 -10.17 25.85 16.39
CA LYS A 83 -10.09 26.45 17.74
C LYS A 83 -9.62 27.91 17.70
N THR A 84 -8.78 28.30 16.74
CA THR A 84 -8.35 29.70 16.61
C THR A 84 -9.41 30.61 15.98
N LYS A 85 -10.48 30.07 15.40
CA LYS A 85 -11.52 30.84 14.70
C LYS A 85 -12.86 30.90 15.43
N GLU A 86 -13.02 30.23 16.56
CA GLU A 86 -14.17 30.45 17.45
C GLU A 86 -13.97 31.77 18.19
N PRO A 87 -14.80 32.80 17.96
CA PRO A 87 -14.80 33.98 18.82
C PRO A 87 -15.32 33.57 20.19
N ASP A 88 -14.53 33.82 21.24
CA ASP A 88 -15.00 33.84 22.63
C ASP A 88 -16.15 34.87 22.70
N TYR A 89 -17.38 34.36 22.80
CA TYR A 89 -18.57 35.14 23.15
C TYR A 89 -19.06 34.69 24.53
#